data_AF-A0A1M5AQJ0-F1
#
_entry.id   AF-A0A1M5AQJ0-F1
#
_cell.length_a   1.000
_cell.length_b   1.000
_cell.length_c   1.000
_cell.angle_alpha   90.00
_cell.angle_beta   90.00
_cell.angle_gamma   90.00
#
_symmetry.space_group_name_H-M   'P 1'
#
loop_
_entity.id
_entity.type
_entity.pdbx_description
1 polymer ?
#
loop_
_entity_poly.entity_id
_entity_poly.type
_entity_poly.pdbx_seq_one_letter_code
_entity_poly.pdbx_strand_id
1 'polypeptide(L)' 'MTKSILEIINNKIKELQKNLILLKSVAQDVNEENIKADMIKYWGIERGIQISIECVIDIANIIISALGTENQIHTKRVF' A
#
# COMPACT_ATOMS: atom_id res chain seq x y z
N MET A 1 -19.26 4.26 -16.85
CA MET A 1 -18.23 3.26 -16.49
C MET A 1 -16.90 3.89 -16.10
N THR A 2 -16.27 4.73 -16.94
CA THR A 2 -14.97 5.39 -16.61
C THR A 2 -14.96 6.24 -15.34
N LYS A 3 -16.04 6.99 -15.05
CA LYS A 3 -16.17 7.76 -13.79
C LYS A 3 -16.09 6.89 -12.52
N SER A 4 -16.56 5.65 -12.59
CA SER A 4 -16.57 4.72 -11.44
C SER A 4 -15.19 4.14 -11.17
N ILE A 5 -14.40 3.82 -12.19
CA ILE A 5 -13.03 3.30 -12.03
C ILE A 5 -12.10 4.36 -11.43
N LEU A 6 -12.20 5.60 -11.92
CA LEU A 6 -11.41 6.72 -11.40
C LEU A 6 -11.73 6.99 -9.92
N GLU A 7 -13.01 6.86 -9.53
CA GLU A 7 -13.44 7.01 -8.13
C GLU A 7 -12.85 5.92 -7.23
N ILE A 8 -12.84 4.66 -7.69
CA ILE A 8 -12.23 3.54 -6.96
C ILE A 8 -10.72 3.76 -6.78
N ILE A 9 -10.01 4.15 -7.83
CA ILE A 9 -8.57 4.47 -7.77
C ILE A 9 -8.32 5.62 -6.79
N ASN A 10 -9.12 6.69 -6.86
CA ASN A 10 -8.98 7.83 -5.95
C ASN A 10 -9.20 7.44 -4.48
N ASN A 11 -10.12 6.52 -4.21
CA ASN A 11 -10.33 6.01 -2.85
C ASN A 11 -9.12 5.20 -2.37
N LYS A 12 -8.51 4.37 -3.23
CA LYS A 12 -7.27 3.64 -2.91
C LYS A 12 -6.08 4.57 -2.72
N ILE A 13 -5.97 5.65 -3.50
CA ILE A 13 -4.95 6.69 -3.31
C ILE A 13 -5.12 7.38 -1.95
N LYS A 14 -6.35 7.72 -1.56
CA LYS A 14 -6.63 8.30 -0.23
C LYS A 14 -6.26 7.35 0.91
N GLU A 15 -6.51 6.05 0.74
CA GLU A 15 -6.12 5.02 1.70
C GLU A 15 -4.60 4.94 1.85
N LEU A 16 -3.88 4.85 0.72
CA LEU A 16 -2.42 4.89 0.69
C LEU A 16 -1.85 6.14 1.36
N GLN A 17 -2.39 7.32 1.05
CA GLN A 17 -1.94 8.59 1.62
C GLN A 17 -2.09 8.63 3.14
N LYS A 18 -3.20 8.15 3.69
CA LYS A 18 -3.41 8.07 5.15
C LYS A 18 -2.35 7.19 5.81
N ASN A 19 -2.07 6.02 5.22
CA ASN A 19 -1.05 5.11 5.75
C ASN A 19 0.36 5.71 5.66
N LEU A 20 0.70 6.37 4.57
CA LEU A 20 2.01 7.02 4.41
C LEU A 20 2.22 8.18 5.39
N ILE A 21 1.17 8.97 5.69
CA ILE A 21 1.25 10.03 6.71
C ILE A 21 1.57 9.43 8.08
N LEU A 22 0.89 8.34 8.45
CA LEU A 22 1.14 7.64 9.71
C LEU A 22 2.58 7.10 9.76
N LEU A 23 3.02 6.38 8.72
CA LEU A 23 4.38 5.85 8.64
C LEU A 23 5.43 6.97 8.71
N LYS A 24 5.21 8.10 8.04
CA LYS A 24 6.11 9.25 8.08
C LYS A 24 6.22 9.87 9.48
N SER A 25 5.10 9.93 10.22
CA SER A 25 5.14 10.41 11.62
C SER A 25 5.96 9.50 12.52
N VAL A 26 5.95 8.19 12.28
CA VAL A 26 6.71 7.23 13.08
C VAL A 26 8.19 7.15 12.64
N ALA A 27 8.48 7.35 11.35
CA ALA A 27 9.82 7.24 10.79
C ALA A 27 10.84 8.24 11.37
N GLN A 28 10.39 9.37 11.93
CA GLN A 28 11.28 10.35 12.55
C GLN A 28 11.92 9.84 13.84
N ASP A 29 11.25 8.91 14.52
CA ASP A 29 11.66 8.40 15.83
C ASP A 29 12.19 6.96 15.76
N VAL A 30 12.49 6.44 14.55
CA VAL A 30 12.91 5.04 14.33
C VAL A 30 14.34 4.98 13.82
N ASN A 31 15.15 4.14 14.45
CA ASN A 31 16.51 3.80 14.03
C ASN A 31 16.80 2.32 14.33
N GLU A 32 17.95 1.80 13.90
CA GLU A 32 18.28 0.37 14.05
C GLU A 32 18.34 -0.12 15.50
N GLU A 33 18.66 0.78 16.43
CA GLU A 33 18.81 0.46 17.85
C GLU A 33 17.44 0.39 18.55
N ASN A 34 16.53 1.31 18.23
CA ASN A 34 15.26 1.45 18.92
C ASN A 34 14.13 0.59 18.31
N ILE A 35 14.24 0.22 17.03
CA ILE A 35 13.18 -0.52 16.35
C ILE A 35 13.00 -1.93 16.92
N LYS A 36 14.08 -2.51 17.45
CA LYS A 36 14.07 -3.85 18.07
C LYS A 36 13.57 -3.83 19.51
N ALA A 37 13.60 -2.66 20.17
CA ALA A 37 13.20 -2.51 21.57
C ALA A 37 11.68 -2.39 21.74
N ASP A 38 10.98 -1.89 20.72
CA ASP A 38 9.52 -1.70 20.73
C ASP A 38 8.86 -2.57 19.66
N MET A 39 8.51 -3.79 20.05
CA MET A 39 7.93 -4.79 19.14
C MET A 39 6.55 -4.39 18.61
N ILE A 40 5.78 -3.59 19.37
CA ILE A 40 4.48 -3.07 18.92
C ILE A 40 4.69 -2.06 17.80
N LYS A 41 5.66 -1.14 17.98
CA LYS A 41 6.02 -0.17 16.94
C LYS A 41 6.58 -0.85 15.70
N TYR A 42 7.45 -1.84 15.86
CA TYR A 42 7.96 -2.66 14.74
C TYR A 42 6.82 -3.28 13.93
N TRP A 43 5.90 -3.98 14.61
CA TRP A 43 4.76 -4.63 13.95
C TRP A 43 3.85 -3.62 13.27
N GLY A 44 3.62 -2.45 13.88
CA GLY A 44 2.85 -1.36 13.27
C GLY A 44 3.48 -0.83 11.98
N ILE A 45 4.81 -0.69 11.95
CA ILE A 45 5.55 -0.26 10.75
C ILE A 45 5.47 -1.33 9.66
N GLU A 46 5.75 -2.59 10.01
CA GLU A 46 5.66 -3.72 9.08
C GLU A 46 4.27 -3.79 8.43
N ARG A 47 3.22 -3.72 9.27
CA ARG A 47 1.83 -3.75 8.78
C ARG A 47 1.50 -2.54 7.91
N GLY A 48 1.94 -1.34 8.30
CA GLY A 48 1.73 -0.13 7.51
C GLY A 48 2.40 -0.18 6.14
N ILE A 49 3.62 -0.74 6.06
CA ILE A 49 4.34 -0.95 4.79
C ILE A 49 3.60 -1.96 3.93
N GLN A 50 3.19 -3.11 4.50
CA GLN A 50 2.43 -4.12 3.78
C GLN A 50 1.15 -3.55 3.16
N ILE A 51 0.34 -2.81 3.93
CA ILE A 51 -0.90 -2.19 3.42
C ILE A 51 -0.58 -1.19 2.30
N SER A 52 0.50 -0.43 2.43
CA SER A 52 0.92 0.54 1.41
C SER A 52 1.25 -0.16 0.08
N ILE A 53 1.97 -1.28 0.14
CA ILE A 53 2.28 -2.11 -1.03
C ILE A 53 1.00 -2.70 -1.63
N GLU A 54 0.12 -3.25 -0.81
CA GLU A 54 -1.18 -3.80 -1.22
C GLU A 54 -2.03 -2.75 -1.95
N CYS A 55 -2.09 -1.51 -1.45
CA CYS A 55 -2.82 -0.42 -2.10
C CYS A 55 -2.29 -0.12 -3.52
N VAL A 56 -0.97 -0.13 -3.71
CA VAL A 56 -0.36 0.11 -5.03
C VAL A 56 -0.65 -1.05 -5.98
N ILE A 57 -0.57 -2.30 -5.49
CA ILE A 57 -0.91 -3.50 -6.25
C ILE A 57 -2.39 -3.47 -6.66
N ASP A 58 -3.29 -3.10 -5.76
CA ASP A 58 -4.72 -2.97 -6.05
C ASP A 58 -4.99 -1.94 -7.14
N ILE A 59 -4.35 -0.77 -7.06
CA ILE A 59 -4.47 0.28 -8.11
C ILE A 59 -3.97 -0.25 -9.44
N ALA A 60 -2.82 -0.94 -9.47
CA ALA A 60 -2.29 -1.53 -10.70
C ALA A 60 -3.27 -2.56 -11.28
N ASN A 61 -3.83 -3.45 -10.46
CA ASN A 61 -4.81 -4.44 -10.89
C ASN A 61 -6.08 -3.79 -11.46
N ILE A 62 -6.58 -2.72 -10.82
CA ILE A 62 -7.74 -1.97 -11.34
C ILE A 62 -7.43 -1.39 -12.73
N ILE A 63 -6.24 -0.81 -12.93
CA ILE A 63 -5.82 -0.25 -14.22
C ILE A 63 -5.70 -1.36 -15.28
N ILE A 64 -5.05 -2.47 -14.94
CA ILE A 64 -4.85 -3.61 -15.85
C ILE A 64 -6.19 -4.19 -16.31
N SER A 65 -7.12 -4.42 -15.38
CA SER A 65 -8.46 -4.91 -15.70
C SER A 65 -9.25 -3.90 -16.52
N ALA A 66 -9.13 -2.59 -16.24
CA ALA A 66 -9.78 -1.55 -17.03
C ALA A 66 -9.26 -1.47 -18.47
N LEU A 67 -8.01 -1.84 -18.72
CA LEU A 67 -7.37 -1.85 -20.05
C LEU A 67 -7.54 -3.18 -20.79
N GLY A 68 -8.08 -4.23 -20.14
CA GLY A 68 -8.21 -5.56 -20.74
C GLY A 68 -6.87 -6.28 -20.97
N THR A 69 -5.81 -5.86 -20.28
CA THR A 69 -4.45 -6.42 -20.40
C THR A 69 -4.19 -7.62 -19.48
N GLU A 70 -5.25 -8.28 -19.01
CA GLU A 70 -5.23 -9.29 -17.93
C GLU A 70 -4.28 -10.48 -18.19
N ASN A 71 -3.96 -10.76 -19.45
CA ASN A 71 -3.06 -11.84 -19.85
C ASN A 71 -1.56 -11.49 -19.81
N GLN A 72 -1.15 -10.26 -19.44
CA GLN A 72 0.26 -9.83 -19.53
C GLN A 72 1.02 -9.68 -18.22
N ILE A 73 0.36 -9.67 -17.04
CA ILE A 73 1.04 -9.40 -15.76
C ILE A 73 0.55 -10.35 -14.67
N HIS A 74 1.13 -11.56 -14.61
CA HIS A 74 1.01 -12.43 -13.44
C HIS A 74 2.09 -12.05 -12.40
N THR A 75 1.83 -11.01 -11.62
CA THR A 75 2.52 -10.86 -10.33
C THR A 75 1.96 -11.90 -9.38
N LYS A 76 2.67 -13.01 -9.21
CA LYS A 76 2.37 -14.01 -8.19
C LYS A 76 2.22 -13.32 -6.84
N ARG A 77 1.07 -13.48 -6.17
CA ARG A 77 1.00 -13.30 -4.71
C ARG A 77 2.00 -14.31 -4.13
N VAL A 78 3.18 -13.84 -3.75
CA VAL A 78 4.13 -14.61 -2.94
C VAL A 78 3.89 -14.17 -1.51
N PHE A 79 2.93 -14.83 -0.87
CA PHE A 79 2.81 -14.93 0.58
C PHE A 79 2.52 -16.39 0.89
#